data_AF-A0AAW1RHE7-F1
#
_entry.id   AF-A0AAW1RHE7-F1
#
_cell.length_a   1.000
_cell.length_b   1.000
_cell.length_c   1.000
_cell.angle_alpha   90.00
_cell.angle_beta   90.00
_cell.angle_gamma   90.00
#
_symmetry.space_group_name_H-M   'P 1'
#
loop_
_entity.id
_entity.type
_entity.pdbx_description
1 polymer ?
#
loop_
_entity_poly.entity_id
_entity_poly.type
_entity_poly.pdbx_seq_one_letter_code
_entity_poly.pdbx_strand_id
1 'polypeptide(L)'
;MQEHSNPGDPPSCPKHDQQLLLEYWTKQAAAGSATASGFLTFTPCQLWPYLQGRTTWLIGDSLTQELMHAMECFHVEFWNLNRLPISSDQDLIGKVKEAGKVDPWCINLPRRSRICHIRCNNGHDLTAHILPSAQSLSSPNDIWMLNFAVWINKPDEYATDLQEFREYYKAHARELPWIIWRDASPQHFPKSSTGDFETWGPEHFPCKPLNVSLNPKGELSTENEAITILTEGGWRNRLATPVMHQLNIPIVATWNQSVPMWQWHHHYNPHWKHQGYGNGECTHSCHPSIYQLWIYQLYELLGKIAS
;
A
#
# COMPACT_ATOMS: atom_id res chain seq x y z
N MET A 1 21.61 24.90 -3.80
CA MET A 1 21.98 23.49 -3.61
C MET A 1 20.85 22.66 -4.19
N GLN A 2 21.04 22.10 -5.38
CA GLN A 2 20.13 21.09 -5.93
C GLN A 2 20.64 19.74 -5.42
N GLU A 3 19.93 19.17 -4.44
CA GLU A 3 20.12 17.78 -4.04
C GLU A 3 19.70 16.91 -5.23
N HIS A 4 20.68 16.32 -5.90
CA HIS A 4 20.42 15.22 -6.82
C HIS A 4 20.04 14.01 -5.95
N SER A 5 18.75 13.73 -5.82
CA SER A 5 18.24 12.48 -5.24
C SER A 5 18.87 11.30 -5.97
N ASN A 6 19.31 10.27 -5.25
CA ASN A 6 19.80 9.06 -5.89
C ASN A 6 18.65 8.43 -6.72
N PRO A 7 18.92 7.74 -7.83
CA PRO A 7 17.91 7.09 -8.69
C PRO A 7 17.02 6.01 -8.03
N GLY A 8 16.97 5.93 -6.71
CA GLY A 8 16.11 5.02 -5.94
C GLY A 8 15.46 5.67 -4.73
N ASP A 9 15.61 6.97 -4.51
CA ASP A 9 14.95 7.66 -3.41
C ASP A 9 13.47 7.91 -3.77
N PRO A 10 12.52 7.61 -2.87
CA PRO A 10 11.12 7.96 -3.09
C PRO A 10 10.98 9.48 -3.24
N PRO A 11 10.16 9.97 -4.18
CA PRO A 11 10.05 11.41 -4.39
C PRO A 11 9.33 12.05 -3.20
N SER A 12 9.95 13.09 -2.64
CA SER A 12 9.36 13.85 -1.55
C SER A 12 8.31 14.82 -2.06
N CYS A 13 7.22 15.01 -1.30
CA CYS A 13 6.23 16.05 -1.58
C CYS A 13 6.89 17.43 -1.46
N PRO A 14 6.54 18.40 -2.31
CA PRO A 14 6.90 19.80 -2.09
C PRO A 14 6.49 20.27 -0.68
N LYS A 15 7.28 21.14 -0.05
CA LYS A 15 6.99 21.66 1.30
C LYS A 15 5.59 22.25 1.43
N HIS A 16 5.10 22.92 0.38
CA HIS A 16 3.74 23.45 0.35
C HIS A 16 2.69 22.33 0.47
N ASP A 17 2.85 21.23 -0.27
CA ASP A 17 1.92 20.11 -0.26
C ASP A 17 1.97 19.34 1.07
N GLN A 18 3.14 19.28 1.71
CA GLN A 18 3.28 18.74 3.07
C GLN A 18 2.51 19.57 4.10
N GLN A 19 2.57 20.90 4.00
CA GLN A 19 1.79 21.81 4.84
C GLN A 19 0.28 21.60 4.62
N LEU A 20 -0.16 21.52 3.36
CA LEU A 20 -1.56 21.25 3.02
C LEU A 20 -2.02 19.87 3.53
N LEU A 21 -1.15 18.87 3.55
CA LEU A 21 -1.45 17.56 4.13
C LEU A 21 -1.74 17.66 5.63
N LEU A 22 -0.88 18.37 6.37
CA LEU A 22 -1.08 18.60 7.80
C LEU A 22 -2.36 19.39 8.08
N GLU A 23 -2.62 20.44 7.30
CA GLU A 23 -3.85 21.24 7.41
C GLU A 23 -5.10 20.41 7.13
N TYR A 24 -5.05 19.54 6.10
CA TYR A 24 -6.13 18.60 5.78
C TYR A 24 -6.45 17.72 6.98
N TRP A 25 -5.46 17.04 7.56
CA TRP A 25 -5.68 16.14 8.70
C TRP A 25 -6.13 16.89 9.95
N THR A 26 -5.56 18.08 10.21
CA THR A 26 -5.99 18.93 11.33
C THR A 26 -7.45 19.34 11.19
N LYS A 27 -7.89 19.70 9.98
CA LYS A 27 -9.28 20.03 9.69
C LYS A 27 -10.21 18.82 9.88
N GLN A 28 -9.80 17.63 9.44
CA GLN A 28 -10.59 16.41 9.65
C GLN A 28 -10.72 16.06 11.15
N ALA A 29 -9.63 16.19 11.92
CA ALA A 29 -9.65 15.98 13.36
C ALA A 29 -10.58 16.99 14.06
N ALA A 30 -10.50 18.28 13.70
CA ALA A 30 -11.39 19.32 14.22
C ALA A 30 -12.87 19.09 13.84
N ALA A 31 -13.14 18.41 12.72
CA ALA A 31 -14.48 17.98 12.31
C ALA A 31 -14.96 16.71 13.02
N GLY A 32 -14.19 16.16 13.96
CA GLY A 32 -14.56 14.99 14.77
C GLY A 32 -14.12 13.65 14.19
N SER A 33 -13.24 13.62 13.20
CA SER A 33 -12.67 12.36 12.72
C SER A 33 -11.73 11.73 13.75
N ALA A 34 -12.12 10.56 14.26
CA ALA A 34 -11.30 9.79 15.18
C ALA A 34 -10.00 9.30 14.53
N THR A 35 -10.07 8.84 13.27
CA THR A 35 -8.91 8.41 12.49
C THR A 35 -7.91 9.54 12.32
N ALA A 36 -8.36 10.76 11.95
CA ALA A 36 -7.46 11.90 11.80
C ALA A 36 -6.82 12.31 13.13
N SER A 37 -7.61 12.32 14.22
CA SER A 37 -7.11 12.66 15.56
C SER A 37 -6.05 11.66 16.04
N GLY A 38 -6.30 10.36 15.86
CA GLY A 38 -5.34 9.31 16.19
C GLY A 38 -4.09 9.39 15.31
N PHE A 39 -4.25 9.57 14.01
CA PHE A 39 -3.14 9.69 13.05
C PHE A 39 -2.19 10.84 13.40
N LEU A 40 -2.70 12.02 13.74
CA LEU A 40 -1.88 13.19 14.11
C LEU A 40 -1.03 13.01 15.37
N THR A 41 -1.39 12.04 16.22
CA THR A 41 -0.67 11.73 17.47
C THR A 41 0.09 10.41 17.40
N PHE A 42 0.05 9.75 16.24
CA PHE A 42 0.61 8.42 16.05
C PHE A 42 2.14 8.45 15.95
N THR A 43 2.79 7.58 16.71
CA THR A 43 4.24 7.45 16.78
C THR A 43 4.69 6.00 16.61
N PRO A 44 5.96 5.76 16.21
CA PRO A 44 6.49 4.40 16.07
C PRO A 44 6.36 3.57 17.35
N CYS A 45 6.44 4.21 18.52
CA CYS A 45 6.26 3.57 19.83
C CYS A 45 4.89 2.92 20.02
N GLN A 46 3.84 3.38 19.34
CA GLN A 46 2.50 2.79 19.43
C GLN A 46 2.35 1.55 18.55
N LEU A 47 3.00 1.52 17.38
CA LEU A 47 3.00 0.36 16.49
C LEU A 47 3.95 -0.74 16.99
N TRP A 48 5.06 -0.34 17.61
CA TRP A 48 6.14 -1.23 18.02
C TRP A 48 5.73 -2.48 18.82
N PRO A 49 4.81 -2.40 19.81
CA PRO A 49 4.40 -3.56 20.58
C PRO A 49 3.84 -4.72 19.74
N TYR A 50 3.29 -4.43 18.56
CA TYR A 50 2.73 -5.42 17.65
C TYR A 50 3.79 -6.04 16.71
N LEU A 51 4.91 -5.35 16.48
CA LEU A 51 5.96 -5.77 15.55
C LEU A 51 7.18 -6.40 16.23
N GLN A 52 7.36 -6.15 17.53
CA GLN A 52 8.54 -6.62 18.28
C GLN A 52 8.69 -8.15 18.27
N GLY A 53 9.91 -8.65 17.99
CA GLY A 53 10.22 -10.08 17.93
C GLY A 53 9.71 -10.82 16.69
N ARG A 54 9.22 -10.12 15.66
CA ARG A 54 8.59 -10.68 14.46
C ARG A 54 9.16 -10.04 13.19
N THR A 55 9.00 -10.71 12.05
CA THR A 55 9.15 -10.07 10.73
C THR A 55 7.79 -9.63 10.22
N THR A 56 7.70 -8.38 9.75
CA THR A 56 6.56 -7.87 8.99
C THR A 56 6.92 -7.84 7.52
N TRP A 57 6.24 -8.64 6.72
CA TRP A 57 6.43 -8.75 5.29
C TRP A 57 5.39 -7.90 4.56
N LEU A 58 5.84 -6.93 3.80
CA LEU A 58 5.05 -6.12 2.88
C LEU A 58 5.22 -6.73 1.48
N ILE A 59 4.25 -7.51 1.05
CA ILE A 59 4.32 -8.24 -0.21
C ILE A 59 3.26 -7.69 -1.14
N GLY A 60 3.69 -7.05 -2.22
CA GLY A 60 2.73 -6.51 -3.16
C GLY A 60 3.30 -5.64 -4.26
N ASP A 61 2.42 -4.88 -4.90
CA ASP A 61 2.77 -4.06 -6.05
C ASP A 61 3.57 -2.78 -5.68
N SER A 62 3.67 -1.83 -6.60
CA SER A 62 4.44 -0.61 -6.40
C SER A 62 3.91 0.28 -5.28
N LEU A 63 2.61 0.21 -4.95
CA LEU A 63 2.09 0.94 -3.81
C LEU A 63 2.54 0.33 -2.49
N THR A 64 2.73 -0.99 -2.45
CA THR A 64 3.31 -1.68 -1.28
C THR A 64 4.79 -1.38 -1.14
N GLN A 65 5.50 -1.23 -2.26
CA GLN A 65 6.88 -0.74 -2.27
C GLN A 65 7.00 0.69 -1.70
N GLU A 66 6.12 1.61 -2.08
CA GLU A 66 6.11 2.94 -1.48
C GLU A 66 5.70 2.91 0.00
N LEU A 67 4.79 2.01 0.40
CA LEU A 67 4.50 1.78 1.82
C LEU A 67 5.75 1.30 2.59
N MET A 68 6.61 0.47 1.99
CA MET A 68 7.89 0.08 2.59
C MET A 68 8.78 1.30 2.81
N HIS A 69 8.91 2.19 1.84
CA HIS A 69 9.66 3.44 2.01
C HIS A 69 9.09 4.30 3.14
N ALA A 70 7.76 4.40 3.24
CA ALA A 70 7.12 5.11 4.35
C ALA A 70 7.42 4.46 5.71
N MET A 71 7.46 3.12 5.78
CA MET A 71 7.82 2.38 7.00
C MET A 71 9.28 2.60 7.42
N GLU A 72 10.20 2.68 6.47
CA GLU A 72 11.61 3.01 6.68
C GLU A 72 11.78 4.40 7.32
N CYS A 73 11.08 5.40 6.77
CA CYS A 73 11.07 6.76 7.33
C CYS A 73 10.37 6.81 8.69
N PHE A 74 9.23 6.13 8.85
CA PHE A 74 8.48 6.12 10.11
C PHE A 74 9.30 5.51 11.24
N HIS A 75 10.03 4.43 10.98
CA HIS A 75 10.89 3.77 11.97
C HIS A 75 12.34 4.27 11.96
N VAL A 76 12.62 5.48 11.45
CA VAL A 76 14.01 5.97 11.28
C VAL A 76 14.86 5.88 12.55
N GLU A 77 14.27 6.08 13.73
CA GLU A 77 14.98 5.99 15.02
C GLU A 77 15.28 4.55 15.47
N PHE A 78 14.70 3.55 14.81
CA PHE A 78 14.72 2.14 15.23
C PHE A 78 15.70 1.30 14.40
N TRP A 79 16.21 1.83 13.30
CA TRP A 79 17.11 1.08 12.42
C TRP A 79 18.37 1.87 12.08
N ASN A 80 19.35 1.16 11.53
CA ASN A 80 20.68 1.68 11.23
C ASN A 80 20.81 2.24 9.80
N LEU A 81 19.68 2.51 9.13
CA LEU A 81 19.61 3.01 7.75
C LEU A 81 20.24 2.08 6.69
N ASN A 82 20.45 0.80 7.02
CA ASN A 82 20.97 -0.18 6.07
C ASN A 82 19.87 -1.15 5.65
N ARG A 83 19.59 -1.17 4.34
CA ARG A 83 18.79 -2.23 3.73
C ARG A 83 19.63 -3.50 3.62
N LEU A 84 19.05 -4.63 3.94
CA LEU A 84 19.68 -5.95 3.90
C LEU A 84 18.89 -6.87 2.97
N PRO A 85 19.52 -7.87 2.35
CA PRO A 85 18.78 -8.89 1.61
C PRO A 85 17.83 -9.65 2.55
N ILE A 86 16.74 -10.18 1.99
CA ILE A 86 15.74 -10.91 2.78
C ILE A 86 16.27 -12.24 3.35
N SER A 87 17.26 -12.84 2.68
CA SER A 87 17.90 -14.12 3.02
C SER A 87 19.38 -14.10 2.60
N SER A 88 20.18 -15.04 3.10
CA SER A 88 21.51 -15.33 2.53
C SER A 88 21.45 -16.28 1.34
N ASP A 89 20.34 -17.01 1.18
CA ASP A 89 20.09 -17.95 0.09
C ASP A 89 19.77 -17.19 -1.22
N GLN A 90 20.68 -17.26 -2.19
CA GLN A 90 20.55 -16.57 -3.47
C GLN A 90 19.51 -17.20 -4.39
N ASP A 91 19.27 -18.51 -4.28
CA ASP A 91 18.26 -19.19 -5.09
C ASP A 91 16.87 -18.77 -4.63
N LEU A 92 16.66 -18.66 -3.31
CA LEU A 92 15.42 -18.13 -2.74
C LEU A 92 15.18 -16.67 -3.17
N ILE A 93 16.20 -15.81 -3.09
CA ILE A 93 16.10 -14.41 -3.56
C ILE A 93 15.75 -14.37 -5.04
N GLY A 94 16.45 -15.14 -5.87
CA GLY A 94 16.21 -15.23 -7.30
C GLY A 94 14.77 -15.63 -7.60
N LYS A 95 14.26 -16.67 -6.92
CA LYS A 95 12.88 -17.15 -7.08
C LYS A 95 11.86 -16.06 -6.74
N VAL A 96 11.97 -15.38 -5.59
CA VAL A 96 10.96 -14.37 -5.22
C VAL A 96 11.08 -13.09 -6.06
N LYS A 97 12.28 -12.76 -6.54
CA LYS A 97 12.51 -11.62 -7.44
C LYS A 97 11.73 -11.78 -8.75
N GLU A 98 11.47 -13.00 -9.20
CA GLU A 98 10.71 -13.24 -10.43
C GLU A 98 9.30 -12.65 -10.39
N ALA A 99 8.67 -12.58 -9.22
CA ALA A 99 7.30 -12.07 -9.04
C ALA A 99 7.13 -10.56 -9.32
N GLY A 100 8.22 -9.81 -9.35
CA GLY A 100 8.16 -8.36 -9.42
C GLY A 100 9.35 -7.67 -10.07
N LYS A 101 10.40 -8.44 -10.39
CA LYS A 101 11.66 -7.99 -11.00
C LYS A 101 12.38 -6.88 -10.22
N VAL A 102 12.11 -6.79 -8.92
CA VAL A 102 12.77 -5.87 -7.98
C VAL A 102 13.44 -6.72 -6.90
N ASP A 103 14.69 -6.38 -6.56
CA ASP A 103 15.40 -7.07 -5.49
C ASP A 103 14.64 -6.87 -4.17
N PRO A 104 14.29 -7.96 -3.46
CA PRO A 104 13.62 -7.85 -2.18
C PRO A 104 14.61 -7.42 -1.09
N TRP A 105 14.14 -6.68 -0.08
CA TRP A 105 15.01 -6.21 1.01
C TRP A 105 14.29 -6.17 2.34
N CYS A 106 15.06 -6.02 3.41
CA CYS A 106 14.56 -5.77 4.75
C CYS A 106 15.31 -4.63 5.43
N ILE A 107 14.67 -4.08 6.46
CA ILE A 107 15.32 -3.30 7.50
C ILE A 107 15.26 -4.08 8.80
N ASN A 108 16.34 -4.02 9.58
CA ASN A 108 16.37 -4.61 10.91
C ASN A 108 15.95 -3.55 11.93
N LEU A 109 15.00 -3.93 12.78
CA LEU A 109 14.56 -3.16 13.94
C LEU A 109 15.13 -3.80 15.22
N PRO A 110 14.96 -3.20 16.41
CA PRO A 110 15.46 -3.77 17.66
C PRO A 110 14.81 -5.12 17.97
N ARG A 111 15.31 -5.84 18.99
CA ARG A 111 14.69 -7.09 19.47
C ARG A 111 14.44 -8.16 18.38
N ARG A 112 15.35 -8.24 17.39
CA ARG A 112 15.28 -9.18 16.25
C ARG A 112 14.03 -9.01 15.38
N SER A 113 13.40 -7.84 15.38
CA SER A 113 12.34 -7.52 14.43
C SER A 113 12.88 -7.11 13.09
N ARG A 114 12.06 -7.31 12.04
CA ARG A 114 12.38 -6.90 10.68
C ARG A 114 11.13 -6.37 9.99
N ILE A 115 11.29 -5.42 9.08
CA ILE A 115 10.28 -5.11 8.06
C ILE A 115 10.90 -5.43 6.71
N CYS A 116 10.26 -6.29 5.95
CA CYS A 116 10.75 -6.81 4.68
C CYS A 116 9.77 -6.47 3.57
N HIS A 117 10.28 -6.28 2.35
CA HIS A 117 9.49 -6.03 1.16
C HIS A 117 9.83 -7.04 0.07
N ILE A 118 8.79 -7.55 -0.59
CA ILE A 118 8.88 -8.35 -1.82
C ILE A 118 7.90 -7.77 -2.82
N ARG A 119 8.40 -7.45 -4.02
CA ARG A 119 7.55 -6.96 -5.11
C ARG A 119 6.77 -8.10 -5.74
N CYS A 120 5.46 -7.93 -5.86
CA CYS A 120 4.54 -8.88 -6.49
C CYS A 120 3.40 -8.12 -7.18
N ASN A 121 3.33 -8.16 -8.52
CA ASN A 121 2.38 -7.32 -9.26
C ASN A 121 1.00 -7.96 -9.46
N ASN A 122 0.90 -9.29 -9.41
CA ASN A 122 -0.32 -10.04 -9.68
C ASN A 122 -0.42 -11.27 -8.74
N GLY A 123 -1.59 -11.90 -8.71
CA GLY A 123 -1.88 -13.04 -7.82
C GLY A 123 -1.25 -14.34 -8.30
N HIS A 124 -1.07 -14.51 -9.62
CA HIS A 124 -0.36 -15.66 -10.19
C HIS A 124 1.07 -15.76 -9.67
N ASP A 125 1.84 -14.67 -9.76
CA ASP A 125 3.23 -14.58 -9.31
C ASP A 125 3.33 -14.81 -7.79
N LEU A 126 2.35 -14.32 -7.02
CA LEU A 126 2.26 -14.55 -5.58
C LEU A 126 2.18 -16.06 -5.28
N THR A 127 1.28 -16.77 -5.97
CA THR A 127 1.05 -18.21 -5.74
C THR A 127 2.12 -19.11 -6.36
N ALA A 128 2.76 -18.69 -7.46
CA ALA A 128 3.80 -19.45 -8.14
C ALA A 128 5.19 -19.31 -7.48
N HIS A 129 5.53 -18.11 -7.00
CA HIS A 129 6.91 -17.78 -6.61
C HIS A 129 7.08 -17.51 -5.13
N ILE A 130 6.13 -16.82 -4.49
CA ILE A 130 6.30 -16.31 -3.12
C ILE A 130 5.69 -17.26 -2.08
N LEU A 131 4.39 -17.59 -2.18
CA LEU A 131 3.71 -18.42 -1.19
C LEU A 131 4.35 -19.82 -1.02
N PRO A 132 4.81 -20.51 -2.09
CA PRO A 132 5.53 -21.78 -1.95
C PRO A 132 6.85 -21.68 -1.19
N SER A 133 7.34 -20.47 -0.95
CA SER A 133 8.58 -20.19 -0.23
C SER A 133 8.32 -19.67 1.20
N ALA A 134 7.07 -19.61 1.66
CA ALA A 134 6.69 -19.00 2.94
C ALA A 134 7.43 -19.58 4.15
N GLN A 135 7.57 -20.91 4.22
CA GLN A 135 8.28 -21.59 5.32
C GLN A 135 9.78 -21.27 5.37
N SER A 136 10.39 -20.99 4.21
CA SER A 136 11.81 -20.59 4.13
C SER A 136 12.01 -19.10 4.41
N LEU A 137 10.98 -18.29 4.13
CA LEU A 137 11.03 -16.84 4.32
C LEU A 137 10.69 -16.44 5.76
N SER A 138 9.72 -17.11 6.37
CA SER A 138 9.01 -16.58 7.53
C SER A 138 8.75 -17.62 8.61
N SER A 139 8.58 -17.13 9.84
CA SER A 139 8.07 -17.90 10.98
C SER A 139 6.54 -17.90 10.97
N PRO A 140 5.85 -18.91 11.54
CA PRO A 140 4.40 -18.87 11.74
C PRO A 140 3.93 -17.65 12.54
N ASN A 141 4.81 -17.12 13.38
CA ASN A 141 4.58 -15.89 14.13
C ASN A 141 4.93 -14.64 13.32
N ASP A 142 5.18 -14.65 12.01
CA ASP A 142 5.39 -13.41 11.26
C ASP A 142 4.04 -12.81 10.81
N ILE A 143 4.10 -11.57 10.29
CA ILE A 143 2.94 -10.87 9.71
C ILE A 143 3.19 -10.70 8.22
N TRP A 144 2.26 -11.12 7.38
CA TRP A 144 2.29 -10.88 5.93
C TRP A 144 1.16 -9.94 5.54
N MET A 145 1.49 -8.71 5.17
CA MET A 145 0.55 -7.76 4.59
C MET A 145 0.64 -7.88 3.06
N LEU A 146 -0.42 -8.41 2.46
CA LEU A 146 -0.48 -8.73 1.05
C LEU A 146 -1.30 -7.69 0.27
N ASN A 147 -0.87 -7.38 -0.94
CA ASN A 147 -1.69 -6.70 -1.94
C ASN A 147 -1.20 -6.95 -3.36
N PHE A 148 -2.11 -7.26 -4.28
CA PHE A 148 -1.86 -7.13 -5.71
C PHE A 148 -3.15 -6.60 -6.32
N ALA A 149 -3.08 -5.53 -7.10
CA ALA A 149 -4.26 -4.93 -7.69
C ALA A 149 -3.92 -3.95 -8.81
N VAL A 150 -2.96 -3.05 -8.55
CA VAL A 150 -2.86 -1.82 -9.34
C VAL A 150 -2.38 -2.04 -10.77
N TRP A 151 -1.70 -3.16 -11.04
CA TRP A 151 -1.23 -3.55 -12.37
C TRP A 151 -2.29 -4.26 -13.20
N ILE A 152 -3.40 -4.66 -12.59
CA ILE A 152 -4.44 -5.46 -13.25
C ILE A 152 -5.58 -4.52 -13.62
N ASN A 153 -5.76 -4.29 -14.92
CA ASN A 153 -6.77 -3.38 -15.47
C ASN A 153 -8.00 -4.10 -16.02
N LYS A 154 -8.09 -5.42 -15.84
CA LYS A 154 -9.20 -6.26 -16.30
C LYS A 154 -9.84 -6.98 -15.12
N PRO A 155 -11.16 -6.82 -14.91
CA PRO A 155 -11.87 -7.50 -13.83
C PRO A 155 -11.74 -9.03 -13.86
N ASP A 156 -11.81 -9.66 -15.03
CA ASP A 156 -11.76 -11.13 -15.13
C ASP A 156 -10.37 -11.70 -14.81
N GLU A 157 -9.32 -10.98 -15.19
CA GLU A 157 -7.92 -11.32 -14.84
C GLU A 157 -7.74 -11.21 -13.33
N TYR A 158 -8.23 -10.12 -12.72
CA TYR A 158 -8.13 -9.95 -11.27
C TYR A 158 -8.93 -11.00 -10.50
N ALA A 159 -10.12 -11.34 -10.98
CA ALA A 159 -10.94 -12.39 -10.38
C ALA A 159 -10.25 -13.76 -10.47
N THR A 160 -9.56 -14.04 -11.57
CA THR A 160 -8.76 -15.28 -11.75
C THR A 160 -7.61 -15.32 -10.74
N ASP A 161 -6.85 -14.24 -10.59
CA ASP A 161 -5.77 -14.13 -9.61
C ASP A 161 -6.25 -14.30 -8.15
N LEU A 162 -7.37 -13.66 -7.80
CA LEU A 162 -8.00 -13.82 -6.48
C LEU A 162 -8.46 -15.27 -6.24
N GLN A 163 -8.95 -15.92 -7.28
CA GLN A 163 -9.38 -17.32 -7.24
C GLN A 163 -8.17 -18.25 -7.02
N GLU A 164 -7.06 -18.05 -7.73
CA GLU A 164 -5.80 -18.79 -7.51
C GLU A 164 -5.29 -18.62 -6.07
N PHE A 165 -5.22 -17.37 -5.59
CA PHE A 165 -4.84 -17.08 -4.20
C PHE A 165 -5.75 -17.80 -3.20
N ARG A 166 -7.07 -17.76 -3.43
CA ARG A 166 -8.05 -18.40 -2.54
C ARG A 166 -7.85 -19.90 -2.43
N GLU A 167 -7.66 -20.59 -3.56
CA GLU A 167 -7.46 -22.03 -3.54
C GLU A 167 -6.11 -22.40 -2.92
N TYR A 168 -5.05 -21.63 -3.18
CA TYR A 168 -3.76 -21.82 -2.51
C TYR A 168 -3.90 -21.67 -0.99
N TYR A 169 -4.51 -20.58 -0.53
CA TYR A 169 -4.68 -20.32 0.90
C TYR A 169 -5.48 -21.44 1.58
N LYS A 170 -6.58 -21.91 0.98
CA LYS A 170 -7.37 -23.03 1.54
C LYS A 170 -6.54 -24.31 1.68
N ALA A 171 -5.66 -24.60 0.73
CA ALA A 171 -4.80 -25.77 0.77
C ALA A 171 -3.67 -25.66 1.81
N HIS A 172 -3.13 -24.45 2.02
CA HIS A 172 -1.89 -24.23 2.78
C HIS A 172 -2.04 -23.33 4.01
N ALA A 173 -3.25 -22.97 4.45
CA ALA A 173 -3.47 -21.98 5.52
C ALA A 173 -2.68 -22.24 6.81
N ARG A 174 -2.40 -23.51 7.14
CA ARG A 174 -1.65 -23.90 8.35
C ARG A 174 -0.13 -23.69 8.23
N GLU A 175 0.37 -23.57 7.01
CA GLU A 175 1.79 -23.40 6.69
C GLU A 175 2.15 -21.93 6.47
N LEU A 176 1.13 -21.09 6.31
CA LEU A 176 1.29 -19.67 6.09
C LEU A 176 1.40 -18.92 7.42
N PRO A 177 2.19 -17.83 7.46
CA PRO A 177 2.20 -16.91 8.60
C PRO A 177 0.87 -16.17 8.67
N TRP A 178 0.75 -15.27 9.64
CA TRP A 178 -0.47 -14.52 9.80
C TRP A 178 -0.66 -13.51 8.66
N ILE A 179 -1.69 -13.71 7.84
CA ILE A 179 -1.96 -12.90 6.65
C ILE A 179 -2.95 -11.79 6.97
N ILE A 180 -2.60 -10.58 6.54
CA ILE A 180 -3.45 -9.40 6.43
C ILE A 180 -3.55 -9.03 4.95
N TRP A 181 -4.76 -8.68 4.49
CA TRP A 181 -4.95 -8.08 3.17
C TRP A 181 -4.96 -6.56 3.29
N ARG A 182 -4.21 -5.85 2.45
CA ARG A 182 -4.44 -4.42 2.22
C ARG A 182 -5.37 -4.30 1.03
N ASP A 183 -6.45 -3.56 1.16
CA ASP A 183 -7.31 -3.25 0.01
C ASP A 183 -6.53 -2.49 -1.09
N ALA A 184 -7.03 -2.53 -2.32
CA ALA A 184 -6.49 -1.72 -3.41
C ALA A 184 -6.70 -0.24 -3.10
N SER A 185 -5.75 0.60 -3.47
CA SER A 185 -5.86 2.05 -3.31
C SER A 185 -6.50 2.69 -4.53
N PRO A 186 -7.21 3.83 -4.38
CA PRO A 186 -7.74 4.57 -5.50
C PRO A 186 -6.60 5.16 -6.35
N GLN A 187 -6.84 5.21 -7.65
CA GLN A 187 -6.09 6.03 -8.59
C GLN A 187 -6.92 7.28 -8.89
N HIS A 188 -6.29 8.32 -9.44
CA HIS A 188 -6.96 9.60 -9.72
C HIS A 188 -6.78 10.05 -11.18
N PHE A 189 -6.78 9.10 -12.11
CA PHE A 189 -6.63 9.40 -13.53
C PHE A 189 -7.85 10.14 -14.08
N PRO A 190 -7.61 11.15 -14.93
CA PRO A 190 -8.65 12.08 -15.34
C PRO A 190 -9.64 11.56 -16.38
N LYS A 191 -9.31 10.44 -17.05
CA LYS A 191 -10.11 9.86 -18.15
C LYS A 191 -11.19 8.90 -17.66
N SER A 192 -10.96 8.27 -16.52
CA SER A 192 -11.93 7.41 -15.88
C SER A 192 -12.74 8.17 -14.83
N SER A 193 -14.06 7.95 -14.82
CA SER A 193 -14.95 8.47 -13.78
C SER A 193 -14.68 7.86 -12.39
N THR A 194 -14.02 6.70 -12.37
CA THR A 194 -13.60 6.00 -11.14
C THR A 194 -12.13 6.25 -10.81
N GLY A 195 -11.43 7.07 -11.59
CA GLY A 195 -10.00 7.37 -11.41
C GLY A 195 -9.05 6.27 -11.87
N ASP A 196 -9.57 5.14 -12.38
CA ASP A 196 -8.77 4.02 -12.87
C ASP A 196 -7.88 4.40 -14.05
N PHE A 197 -6.71 3.77 -14.12
CA PHE A 197 -5.85 3.85 -15.29
C PHE A 197 -6.42 3.03 -16.45
N GLU A 198 -6.77 3.69 -17.56
CA GLU A 198 -7.28 3.01 -18.75
C GLU A 198 -6.20 2.77 -19.81
N THR A 199 -5.53 3.83 -20.25
CA THR A 199 -4.52 3.79 -21.31
C THR A 199 -3.51 4.91 -21.16
N TRP A 200 -2.28 4.67 -21.63
CA TRP A 200 -1.29 5.72 -21.81
C TRP A 200 -1.72 6.61 -22.98
N GLY A 201 -1.96 7.88 -22.72
CA GLY A 201 -2.19 8.90 -23.75
C GLY A 201 -1.04 9.92 -23.79
N PRO A 202 -0.87 10.65 -24.90
CA PRO A 202 0.16 11.70 -25.03
C PRO A 202 -0.11 12.95 -24.18
N GLU A 203 -1.23 12.97 -23.46
CA GLU A 203 -1.73 14.14 -22.74
C GLU A 203 -1.23 14.13 -21.29
N HIS A 204 -0.88 15.31 -20.79
CA HIS A 204 -0.64 15.54 -19.37
C HIS A 204 -1.89 15.18 -18.58
N PHE A 205 -1.77 14.26 -17.61
CA PHE A 205 -2.87 13.87 -16.74
C PHE A 205 -2.74 14.55 -15.37
N PRO A 206 -3.24 15.78 -15.17
CA PRO A 206 -3.42 16.26 -13.80
C PRO A 206 -4.36 15.29 -13.09
N CYS A 207 -3.99 14.84 -11.89
CA CYS A 207 -4.86 14.01 -11.11
C CYS A 207 -6.11 14.81 -10.75
N LYS A 208 -7.25 14.13 -10.62
CA LYS A 208 -8.53 14.78 -10.36
C LYS A 208 -9.15 14.24 -9.08
N PRO A 209 -9.88 15.07 -8.32
CA PRO A 209 -10.74 14.55 -7.27
C PRO A 209 -11.76 13.58 -7.87
N LEU A 210 -12.05 12.52 -7.14
CA LEU A 210 -13.21 11.69 -7.41
C LEU A 210 -14.44 12.38 -6.81
N ASN A 211 -15.57 12.38 -7.52
CA ASN A 211 -16.79 13.10 -7.14
C ASN A 211 -17.56 12.40 -6.00
N VAL A 212 -16.89 12.14 -4.88
CA VAL A 212 -17.45 11.57 -3.65
C VAL A 212 -17.10 12.45 -2.46
N SER A 213 -17.88 12.35 -1.39
CA SER A 213 -17.63 13.05 -0.13
C SER A 213 -17.25 12.06 0.95
N LEU A 214 -16.22 12.38 1.75
CA LEU A 214 -15.84 11.63 2.95
C LEU A 214 -16.39 12.33 4.18
N ASN A 215 -17.20 11.63 4.98
CA ASN A 215 -17.72 12.17 6.23
C ASN A 215 -16.73 11.96 7.40
N PRO A 216 -16.91 12.63 8.57
CA PRO A 216 -16.02 12.46 9.71
C PRO A 216 -15.95 11.04 10.29
N LYS A 217 -16.96 10.19 10.03
CA LYS A 217 -16.96 8.78 10.42
C LYS A 217 -16.12 7.91 9.48
N GLY A 218 -15.56 8.48 8.42
CA GLY A 218 -14.75 7.77 7.44
C GLY A 218 -15.58 7.04 6.38
N GLU A 219 -16.84 7.39 6.20
CA GLU A 219 -17.72 6.79 5.19
C GLU A 219 -17.78 7.68 3.94
N LEU A 220 -17.72 7.06 2.77
CA LEU A 220 -17.88 7.73 1.48
C LEU A 220 -19.34 7.79 1.07
N SER A 221 -19.75 8.90 0.45
CA SER A 221 -21.09 9.07 -0.13
C SER A 221 -21.03 9.77 -1.48
N THR A 222 -21.99 9.47 -2.36
CA THR A 222 -22.22 10.16 -3.63
C THR A 222 -23.71 10.21 -3.95
N GLU A 223 -24.13 11.27 -4.65
CA GLU A 223 -25.48 11.38 -5.22
C GLU A 223 -25.52 10.86 -6.66
N ASN A 224 -24.37 10.58 -7.26
CA ASN A 224 -24.26 10.12 -8.63
C ASN A 224 -24.22 8.58 -8.67
N GLU A 225 -25.33 7.97 -9.08
CA GLU A 225 -25.48 6.51 -9.19
C GLU A 225 -24.38 5.86 -10.05
N ALA A 226 -23.90 6.55 -11.09
CA ALA A 226 -22.90 6.01 -12.02
C ALA A 226 -21.52 5.76 -11.38
N ILE A 227 -21.25 6.38 -10.22
CA ILE A 227 -19.98 6.25 -9.50
C ILE A 227 -20.16 5.67 -8.09
N THR A 228 -21.31 5.03 -7.82
CA THR A 228 -21.57 4.31 -6.56
C THR A 228 -20.49 3.28 -6.24
N ILE A 229 -19.90 2.66 -7.27
CA ILE A 229 -18.75 1.76 -7.14
C ILE A 229 -17.58 2.36 -6.32
N LEU A 230 -17.39 3.68 -6.35
CA LEU A 230 -16.36 4.35 -5.54
C LEU A 230 -16.66 4.32 -4.05
N THR A 231 -17.94 4.35 -3.66
CA THR A 231 -18.35 4.20 -2.26
C THR A 231 -18.25 2.75 -1.77
N GLU A 232 -18.22 1.78 -2.70
CA GLU A 232 -18.05 0.35 -2.44
C GLU A 232 -16.57 -0.10 -2.38
N GLY A 233 -15.61 0.83 -2.49
CA GLY A 233 -14.19 0.50 -2.52
C GLY A 233 -13.58 0.43 -3.92
N GLY A 234 -14.32 0.76 -4.97
CA GLY A 234 -13.89 0.55 -6.36
C GLY A 234 -14.05 -0.91 -6.79
N TRP A 235 -13.92 -1.15 -8.10
CA TRP A 235 -14.20 -2.48 -8.66
C TRP A 235 -13.23 -3.55 -8.15
N ARG A 236 -11.96 -3.20 -7.88
CA ARG A 236 -10.97 -4.13 -7.31
C ARG A 236 -11.39 -4.59 -5.92
N ASN A 237 -11.71 -3.67 -5.02
CA ASN A 237 -12.10 -4.06 -3.66
C ASN A 237 -13.47 -4.74 -3.61
N ARG A 238 -14.39 -4.42 -4.53
CA ARG A 238 -15.65 -5.16 -4.70
C ARG A 238 -15.42 -6.64 -5.00
N LEU A 239 -14.36 -6.97 -5.74
CA LEU A 239 -13.97 -8.37 -6.04
C LEU A 239 -13.17 -9.01 -4.90
N ALA A 240 -12.19 -8.28 -4.34
CA ALA A 240 -11.28 -8.85 -3.33
C ALA A 240 -11.93 -9.03 -1.95
N THR A 241 -12.74 -8.08 -1.50
CA THR A 241 -13.29 -8.05 -0.12
C THR A 241 -14.11 -9.30 0.22
N PRO A 242 -15.05 -9.78 -0.63
CA PRO A 242 -15.77 -11.02 -0.36
C PRO A 242 -14.85 -12.25 -0.22
N VAL A 243 -13.78 -12.32 -1.02
CA VAL A 243 -12.79 -13.41 -0.94
C VAL A 243 -12.07 -13.38 0.40
N MET A 244 -11.58 -12.21 0.83
CA MET A 244 -10.87 -12.08 2.11
C MET A 244 -11.78 -12.40 3.31
N HIS A 245 -13.05 -11.95 3.28
CA HIS A 245 -14.03 -12.32 4.29
C HIS A 245 -14.31 -13.83 4.33
N GLN A 246 -14.45 -14.49 3.17
CA GLN A 246 -14.62 -15.95 3.11
C GLN A 246 -13.42 -16.70 3.73
N LEU A 247 -12.21 -16.16 3.60
CA LEU A 247 -10.98 -16.74 4.14
C LEU A 247 -10.68 -16.33 5.59
N ASN A 248 -11.52 -15.48 6.20
CA ASN A 248 -11.27 -14.82 7.49
C ASN A 248 -9.94 -14.06 7.53
N ILE A 249 -9.53 -13.49 6.39
CA ILE A 249 -8.34 -12.65 6.32
C ILE A 249 -8.74 -11.21 6.70
N PRO A 250 -8.14 -10.62 7.74
CA PRO A 250 -8.40 -9.24 8.12
C PRO A 250 -7.92 -8.26 7.04
N ILE A 251 -8.65 -7.15 6.88
CA ILE A 251 -8.39 -6.14 5.83
C ILE A 251 -7.93 -4.82 6.47
N VAL A 252 -6.80 -4.28 6.01
CA VAL A 252 -6.45 -2.86 6.21
C VAL A 252 -7.24 -2.06 5.18
N ALA A 253 -8.30 -1.40 5.64
CA ALA A 253 -9.23 -0.64 4.80
C ALA A 253 -8.66 0.76 4.49
N THR A 254 -7.80 0.86 3.48
CA THR A 254 -7.13 2.09 3.08
C THR A 254 -7.94 2.95 2.12
N TRP A 255 -8.94 2.38 1.43
CA TRP A 255 -9.64 3.04 0.33
C TRP A 255 -10.26 4.39 0.72
N ASN A 256 -11.18 4.41 1.70
CA ASN A 256 -12.03 5.58 1.95
C ASN A 256 -11.23 6.86 2.24
N GLN A 257 -10.18 6.74 3.04
CA GLN A 257 -9.34 7.88 3.41
C GLN A 257 -8.37 8.28 2.29
N SER A 258 -8.11 7.38 1.33
CA SER A 258 -7.26 7.64 0.18
C SER A 258 -7.97 8.38 -0.96
N VAL A 259 -9.29 8.23 -1.07
CA VAL A 259 -10.08 8.87 -2.15
C VAL A 259 -10.02 10.41 -2.17
N PRO A 260 -10.08 11.15 -1.05
CA PRO A 260 -9.95 12.60 -1.11
C PRO A 260 -8.51 13.09 -1.37
N MET A 261 -7.53 12.18 -1.47
CA MET A 261 -6.09 12.51 -1.46
C MET A 261 -5.43 12.62 -2.83
N TRP A 262 -6.21 12.93 -3.86
CA TRP A 262 -5.77 13.06 -5.26
C TRP A 262 -4.60 14.05 -5.49
N GLN A 263 -4.49 15.10 -4.67
CA GLN A 263 -3.49 16.17 -4.87
C GLN A 263 -2.07 15.82 -4.38
N TRP A 264 -1.92 14.70 -3.66
CA TRP A 264 -0.62 14.25 -3.16
C TRP A 264 0.02 13.14 -4.00
N HIS A 265 -0.47 12.95 -5.23
CA HIS A 265 0.14 12.08 -6.21
C HIS A 265 1.50 12.60 -6.72
N HIS A 266 2.32 11.71 -7.31
CA HIS A 266 3.65 12.01 -7.88
C HIS A 266 3.58 12.91 -9.13
N HIS A 267 3.16 14.16 -8.99
CA HIS A 267 3.26 15.14 -10.09
C HIS A 267 4.68 15.67 -10.31
N TYR A 268 5.58 15.41 -9.36
CA TYR A 268 6.82 16.18 -9.22
C TYR A 268 8.11 15.43 -9.51
N ASN A 269 8.06 14.16 -9.93
CA ASN A 269 9.30 13.47 -10.25
C ASN A 269 9.89 14.03 -11.57
N PRO A 270 11.03 14.76 -11.51
CA PRO A 270 11.60 15.44 -12.66
C PRO A 270 12.11 14.47 -13.73
N HIS A 271 12.37 13.20 -13.39
CA HIS A 271 12.75 12.19 -14.39
C HIS A 271 11.66 11.95 -15.42
N TRP A 272 10.38 12.07 -15.05
CA TRP A 272 9.26 11.88 -15.97
C TRP A 272 9.12 13.06 -16.94
N LYS A 273 9.45 14.28 -16.50
CA LYS A 273 9.51 15.46 -17.39
C LYS A 273 10.48 15.26 -18.57
N HIS A 274 11.56 14.50 -18.36
CA HIS A 274 12.57 14.27 -19.40
C HIS A 274 12.24 13.13 -20.36
N GLN A 275 11.28 12.26 -20.04
CA GLN A 275 10.91 11.11 -20.87
C GLN A 275 9.68 11.36 -21.75
N GLY A 276 9.16 12.60 -21.80
CA GLY A 276 7.98 12.94 -22.61
C GLY A 276 6.66 12.40 -22.05
N TYR A 277 6.70 11.65 -20.93
CA TYR A 277 5.52 11.37 -20.13
C TYR A 277 5.14 12.67 -19.42
N GLY A 278 3.95 13.20 -19.74
CA GLY A 278 3.47 14.43 -19.13
C GLY A 278 3.47 14.39 -17.59
N ASN A 279 3.44 15.56 -16.95
CA ASN A 279 3.41 15.83 -15.49
C ASN A 279 2.32 15.12 -14.64
N GLY A 280 1.95 13.87 -14.93
CA GLY A 280 0.78 13.23 -14.34
C GLY A 280 1.00 11.75 -14.08
N GLU A 281 1.48 11.43 -12.88
CA GLU A 281 1.42 10.08 -12.36
C GLU A 281 0.41 10.05 -11.20
N CYS A 282 -0.72 9.36 -11.40
CA CYS A 282 -1.91 9.36 -10.53
C CYS A 282 -2.17 8.04 -9.81
N THR A 283 -1.15 7.19 -9.73
CA THR A 283 -1.17 5.96 -8.92
C THR A 283 -0.37 6.15 -7.65
N HIS A 284 0.88 6.59 -7.76
CA HIS A 284 1.82 6.74 -6.64
C HIS A 284 1.71 8.12 -5.97
N SER A 285 2.01 8.20 -4.68
CA SER A 285 1.87 9.42 -3.87
C SER A 285 3.19 9.87 -3.24
N CYS A 286 3.45 11.18 -3.17
CA CYS A 286 4.77 11.66 -2.74
C CYS A 286 4.99 11.41 -1.24
N HIS A 287 6.20 11.62 -0.69
CA HIS A 287 6.45 11.39 0.72
C HIS A 287 6.73 12.68 1.51
N PRO A 288 6.08 12.92 2.66
CA PRO A 288 4.98 12.16 3.27
C PRO A 288 3.63 12.37 2.57
N SER A 289 2.77 11.35 2.56
CA SER A 289 1.39 11.39 2.05
C SER A 289 0.51 10.28 2.66
N ILE A 290 -0.28 9.60 1.82
CA ILE A 290 -1.22 8.54 2.16
C ILE A 290 -0.53 7.32 2.79
N TYR A 291 0.72 7.05 2.43
CA TYR A 291 1.40 5.87 2.94
C TYR A 291 1.58 5.91 4.47
N GLN A 292 1.80 7.08 5.07
CA GLN A 292 1.86 7.24 6.53
C GLN A 292 0.51 6.92 7.18
N LEU A 293 -0.60 7.28 6.52
CA LEU A 293 -1.92 6.89 6.98
C LEU A 293 -2.11 5.38 6.95
N TRP A 294 -1.65 4.69 5.91
CA TRP A 294 -1.78 3.22 5.83
C TRP A 294 -1.02 2.51 6.95
N ILE A 295 0.12 3.07 7.40
CA ILE A 295 0.84 2.58 8.60
C ILE A 295 -0.05 2.71 9.84
N TYR A 296 -0.73 3.85 10.00
CA TYR A 296 -1.68 4.07 11.10
C TYR A 296 -2.88 3.11 11.03
N GLN A 297 -3.45 2.88 9.85
CA GLN A 297 -4.55 1.94 9.67
C GLN A 297 -4.14 0.48 9.94
N LEU A 298 -2.89 0.12 9.63
CA LEU A 298 -2.32 -1.16 10.07
C LEU A 298 -2.27 -1.23 11.61
N TYR A 299 -1.79 -0.18 12.29
CA TYR A 299 -1.82 -0.12 13.75
C TYR A 299 -3.23 -0.30 14.33
N GLU A 300 -4.24 0.40 13.78
CA GLU A 300 -5.62 0.25 14.25
C GLU A 300 -6.15 -1.18 14.07
N LEU A 301 -5.83 -1.83 12.94
CA LEU A 301 -6.22 -3.21 12.69
C LEU A 301 -5.55 -4.18 13.68
N LEU A 302 -4.24 -4.04 13.89
CA LEU A 302 -3.48 -4.87 14.82
C LEU A 302 -4.00 -4.71 16.26
N GLY A 303 -4.34 -3.49 16.66
CA GLY A 303 -4.96 -3.22 17.96
C GLY A 303 -6.29 -3.92 18.15
N LYS A 304 -7.17 -3.88 17.15
CA LYS A 304 -8.49 -4.56 17.18
C LYS A 304 -8.39 -6.08 17.26
N ILE A 305 -7.34 -6.67 16.68
CA ILE A 305 -7.15 -8.12 16.65
C ILE A 305 -6.52 -8.63 17.96
N ALA A 306 -5.72 -7.79 18.60
CA ALA A 306 -5.08 -8.12 19.87
C ALA A 306 -6.02 -7.98 21.10
N SER A 307 -7.13 -7.26 20.97
CA SER A 307 -8.14 -7.04 22.03
C SER A 307 -9.20 -8.13 22.05
#